data_AF-A0A357HDZ2-F1
#
_entry.id   AF-A0A357HDZ2-F1
#
_cell.length_a   1.000
_cell.length_b   1.000
_cell.length_c   1.000
_cell.angle_alpha   90.00
_cell.angle_beta   90.00
_cell.angle_gamma   90.00
#
_symmetry.space_group_name_H-M   'P 1'
#
loop_
_entity.id
_entity.type
_entity.pdbx_description
1 polymer ?
#
loop_
_entity_poly.entity_id
_entity_poly.type
_entity_poly.pdbx_seq_one_letter_code
_entity_poly.pdbx_strand_id
1 'polypeptide(L)'
;MYITNNLTKKLLAWYSIYQRDLPWRKTQNPYKIWISEIMLQQTQVDTVMPYYTKWINKYPRLKDVAEAEEGELLKIWEGLGYYNRCRNFKNAVDIIMKVYSGKIPSDYDAFIQMPGVGAYIASAVLSIAHDKPHPALDGNVIRVMARFLKRKRLSPFNKKVIHNHIRKWMKYGSPGDINQALMDIGSQICKPNQAHCYNCPLENSCFAAQTCSPESYPTPQLHKSIPNYDVVTGVIWQQEKFLILQRKEKKHLGGLWEFPGGKIKNGESHRTALAREIKEECGLKVNIQAKIGSIKHVYSHFSIKMTSFHCVSKNNTTLKTTQPYMWIKPTQIKDLPFPKANHKLFATLNKQGWHV
;
A
#
# COMPACT_ATOMS: atom_id res chain seq x y z
N MET A 1 38.70 5.45 -10.26
CA MET A 1 38.32 5.88 -8.90
C MET A 1 37.86 7.34 -8.87
N TYR A 2 38.58 8.25 -9.54
CA TYR A 2 38.24 9.68 -9.65
C TYR A 2 36.84 9.98 -10.23
N ILE A 3 36.44 9.29 -11.31
CA ILE A 3 35.13 9.48 -11.97
C ILE A 3 33.96 9.17 -11.02
N THR A 4 34.06 8.10 -10.22
CA THR A 4 32.99 7.69 -9.29
C THR A 4 32.78 8.73 -8.19
N ASN A 5 33.85 9.27 -7.62
CA ASN A 5 33.77 10.33 -6.61
C ASN A 5 33.09 11.59 -7.18
N ASN A 6 33.47 12.00 -8.40
CA ASN A 6 32.87 13.17 -9.05
C ASN A 6 31.35 12.97 -9.32
N LEU A 7 30.93 11.76 -9.72
CA LEU A 7 29.51 11.47 -9.92
C LEU A 7 28.71 11.51 -8.62
N THR A 8 29.22 10.94 -7.55
CA THR A 8 28.57 11.03 -6.23
C THR A 8 28.42 12.50 -5.80
N LYS A 9 29.46 13.31 -5.97
CA LYS A 9 29.41 14.74 -5.65
C LYS A 9 28.35 15.49 -6.45
N LYS A 10 28.25 15.25 -7.76
CA LYS A 10 27.22 15.86 -8.62
C LYS A 10 25.81 15.46 -8.20
N LEU A 11 25.60 14.17 -7.91
CA LEU A 11 24.32 13.66 -7.42
C LEU A 11 23.90 14.35 -6.13
N LEU A 12 24.81 14.44 -5.16
CA LEU A 12 24.52 15.03 -3.85
C LEU A 12 24.37 16.56 -3.91
N ALA A 13 25.15 17.24 -4.75
CA ALA A 13 24.97 18.67 -5.00
C ALA A 13 23.58 18.97 -5.57
N TRP A 14 23.15 18.19 -6.57
CA TRP A 14 21.79 18.28 -7.10
C TRP A 14 20.75 17.99 -6.01
N TYR A 15 20.94 16.93 -5.23
CA TYR A 15 19.99 16.56 -4.17
C TYR A 15 19.85 17.66 -3.12
N SER A 16 20.95 18.29 -2.69
CA SER A 16 20.92 19.36 -1.67
C SER A 16 20.05 20.56 -2.05
N ILE A 17 19.92 20.85 -3.36
CA ILE A 17 19.15 21.97 -3.89
C ILE A 17 17.72 21.57 -4.24
N TYR A 18 17.55 20.38 -4.85
CA TYR A 18 16.28 19.96 -5.45
C TYR A 18 15.52 18.89 -4.66
N GLN A 19 16.03 18.46 -3.51
CA GLN A 19 15.34 17.49 -2.65
C GLN A 19 13.94 17.99 -2.30
N ARG A 20 13.01 17.04 -2.26
CA ARG A 20 11.62 17.32 -1.89
C ARG A 20 11.50 17.63 -0.40
N ASP A 21 10.70 18.64 -0.09
CA ASP A 21 10.30 18.92 1.29
C ASP A 21 9.24 17.92 1.77
N LEU A 22 9.67 16.86 2.48
CA LEU A 22 8.80 15.79 2.96
C LEU A 22 8.91 15.63 4.48
N PRO A 23 7.80 15.42 5.21
CA PRO A 23 7.84 15.43 6.68
C PRO A 23 8.72 14.31 7.26
N TRP A 24 8.77 13.15 6.62
CA TRP A 24 9.65 12.04 7.02
C TRP A 24 11.13 12.23 6.67
N ARG A 25 11.50 13.28 5.92
CA ARG A 25 12.90 13.66 5.66
C ARG A 25 13.44 14.68 6.67
N LYS A 26 12.56 15.28 7.49
CA LYS A 26 12.94 16.25 8.53
C LYS A 26 13.32 15.58 9.86
N THR A 27 13.57 14.28 9.86
CA THR A 27 13.81 13.51 11.08
C THR A 27 14.73 12.33 10.80
N GLN A 28 15.58 12.01 11.78
CA GLN A 28 16.40 10.79 11.80
C GLN A 28 15.79 9.69 12.67
N ASN A 29 14.54 9.86 13.13
CA ASN A 29 13.87 8.87 13.96
C ASN A 29 13.52 7.61 13.13
N PRO A 30 14.09 6.43 13.44
CA PRO A 30 13.88 5.22 12.64
C PRO A 30 12.41 4.79 12.56
N TYR A 31 11.59 5.03 13.58
CA TYR A 31 10.15 4.75 13.55
C TYR A 31 9.44 5.60 12.49
N LYS A 32 9.73 6.90 12.51
CA LYS A 32 9.10 7.88 11.61
C LYS A 32 9.51 7.66 10.15
N ILE A 33 10.74 7.23 9.91
CA ILE A 33 11.23 6.86 8.57
C ILE A 33 10.63 5.52 8.14
N TRP A 34 10.62 4.53 9.03
CA TRP A 34 10.12 3.19 8.69
C TRP A 34 8.64 3.19 8.31
N ILE A 35 7.80 3.91 9.06
CA ILE A 35 6.38 3.98 8.72
C ILE A 35 6.13 4.71 7.38
N SER A 36 6.91 5.75 7.05
CA SER A 36 6.79 6.37 5.71
C SER A 36 7.20 5.41 4.61
N GLU A 37 8.28 4.64 4.80
CA GLU A 37 8.73 3.64 3.81
C GLU A 37 7.69 2.54 3.59
N ILE A 38 7.02 2.09 4.65
CA ILE A 38 5.89 1.14 4.52
C ILE A 38 4.73 1.80 3.76
N MET A 39 4.33 3.02 4.11
CA MET A 39 3.22 3.72 3.45
C MET A 39 3.52 3.97 1.96
N LEU A 40 4.77 4.21 1.59
CA LEU A 40 5.22 4.48 0.22
C LEU A 40 5.28 3.23 -0.67
N GLN A 41 5.20 2.02 -0.11
CA GLN A 41 5.14 0.81 -0.92
C GLN A 41 3.93 0.82 -1.85
N GLN A 42 4.18 0.85 -3.17
CA GLN A 42 3.13 0.86 -4.21
C GLN A 42 2.10 2.00 -4.03
N THR A 43 2.51 3.11 -3.39
CA THR A 43 1.64 4.26 -3.11
C THR A 43 2.40 5.54 -3.43
N GLN A 44 1.75 6.48 -4.13
CA GLN A 44 2.36 7.76 -4.50
C GLN A 44 2.55 8.67 -3.29
N VAL A 45 3.58 9.52 -3.33
CA VAL A 45 3.92 10.40 -2.20
C VAL A 45 2.77 11.32 -1.80
N ASP A 46 2.10 11.94 -2.78
CA ASP A 46 1.02 12.90 -2.51
C ASP A 46 -0.18 12.22 -1.82
N THR A 47 -0.41 10.94 -2.13
CA THR A 47 -1.39 10.12 -1.41
C THR A 47 -0.94 9.83 0.01
N VAL A 48 0.36 9.59 0.26
CA VAL A 48 0.89 9.23 1.59
C VAL A 48 0.94 10.42 2.54
N MET A 49 1.25 11.62 2.08
CA MET A 49 1.44 12.81 2.93
C MET A 49 0.35 13.02 4.01
N PRO A 50 -0.96 13.03 3.67
CA PRO A 50 -1.99 13.23 4.68
C PRO A 50 -2.13 12.03 5.64
N TYR A 51 -1.84 10.81 5.20
CA TYR A 51 -1.90 9.61 6.04
C TYR A 51 -0.76 9.57 7.04
N TYR A 52 0.45 9.86 6.58
CA TYR A 52 1.63 9.96 7.42
C TYR A 52 1.43 10.98 8.54
N THR A 53 0.93 12.17 8.18
CA THR A 53 0.70 13.26 9.14
C THR A 53 -0.33 12.85 10.20
N LYS A 54 -1.47 12.29 9.78
CA LYS A 54 -2.49 11.76 10.70
C LYS A 54 -1.94 10.64 11.61
N TRP A 55 -1.15 9.73 11.03
CA TRP A 55 -0.57 8.61 11.76
C TRP A 55 0.41 9.07 12.83
N ILE A 56 1.38 9.93 12.49
CA ILE A 56 2.36 10.42 13.46
C ILE A 56 1.71 11.29 14.54
N ASN A 57 0.64 12.01 14.22
CA ASN A 57 -0.10 12.79 15.22
C ASN A 57 -0.83 11.90 16.23
N LYS A 58 -1.48 10.80 15.78
CA LYS A 58 -2.18 9.88 16.70
C LYS A 58 -1.23 8.91 17.40
N TYR A 59 -0.20 8.43 16.70
CA TYR A 59 0.76 7.44 17.18
C TYR A 59 2.19 8.02 17.09
N PRO A 60 2.57 8.95 17.98
CA PRO A 60 3.86 9.63 17.89
C PRO A 60 5.06 8.72 18.21
N ARG A 61 4.86 7.61 18.93
CA ARG A 61 5.89 6.65 19.35
C ARG A 61 5.51 5.23 18.95
N LEU A 62 6.52 4.34 18.86
CA LEU A 62 6.32 2.90 18.63
C LEU A 62 5.37 2.26 19.66
N LYS A 63 5.50 2.66 20.93
CA LYS A 63 4.66 2.17 22.01
C LYS A 63 3.17 2.46 21.76
N ASP A 64 2.85 3.64 21.22
CA ASP A 64 1.47 4.03 20.93
C ASP A 64 0.85 3.14 19.84
N VAL A 65 1.67 2.67 18.89
CA VAL A 65 1.24 1.68 17.88
C VAL A 65 1.02 0.31 18.51
N ALA A 66 1.92 -0.12 19.42
CA ALA A 66 1.84 -1.43 20.07
C ALA A 66 0.58 -1.57 20.96
N GLU A 67 0.19 -0.49 21.62
CA GLU A 67 -0.97 -0.43 22.52
C GLU A 67 -2.30 -0.24 21.78
N ALA A 68 -2.26 0.20 20.51
CA ALA A 68 -3.46 0.42 19.71
C ALA A 68 -4.11 -0.91 19.27
N GLU A 69 -5.44 -0.94 19.30
CA GLU A 69 -6.20 -2.03 18.69
C GLU A 69 -6.04 -2.03 17.16
N GLU A 70 -6.02 -3.23 16.57
CA GLU A 70 -5.82 -3.38 15.12
C GLU A 70 -6.87 -2.62 14.31
N GLY A 71 -8.13 -2.62 14.76
CA GLY A 71 -9.23 -1.92 14.08
C GLY A 71 -8.97 -0.41 13.95
N GLU A 72 -8.38 0.22 14.96
CA GLU A 72 -8.04 1.64 14.91
C GLU A 72 -6.90 1.95 13.93
N LEU A 73 -5.88 1.09 13.91
CA LEU A 73 -4.76 1.21 12.99
C LEU A 73 -5.23 1.03 11.54
N LEU A 74 -6.09 0.03 11.29
CA LEU A 74 -6.70 -0.17 9.98
C LEU A 74 -7.62 0.99 9.59
N LYS A 75 -8.24 1.66 10.56
CA LYS A 75 -9.08 2.83 10.30
C LYS A 75 -8.27 4.02 9.82
N ILE A 76 -7.12 4.31 10.42
CA ILE A 76 -6.24 5.38 9.92
C ILE A 76 -5.62 4.98 8.57
N TRP A 77 -5.36 3.69 8.36
CA TRP A 77 -4.86 3.15 7.08
C TRP A 77 -5.93 3.11 5.97
N GLU A 78 -7.19 3.36 6.31
CA GLU A 78 -8.34 3.19 5.41
C GLU A 78 -8.19 4.06 4.15
N GLY A 79 -8.17 3.39 2.99
CA GLY A 79 -8.03 4.05 1.69
C GLY A 79 -6.62 4.03 1.12
N LEU A 80 -5.58 3.76 1.93
CA LEU A 80 -4.19 3.62 1.47
C LEU A 80 -3.93 2.30 0.73
N GLY A 81 -4.79 1.30 0.94
CA GLY A 81 -4.69 -0.02 0.32
C GLY A 81 -3.54 -0.88 0.87
N TYR A 82 -3.48 -2.13 0.40
CA TYR A 82 -2.50 -3.13 0.87
C TYR A 82 -2.44 -3.23 2.41
N TYR A 83 -3.58 -3.50 3.05
CA TYR A 83 -3.74 -3.46 4.51
C TYR A 83 -2.83 -4.42 5.29
N ASN A 84 -2.32 -5.47 4.64
CA ASN A 84 -1.29 -6.33 5.26
C ASN A 84 -0.02 -5.56 5.63
N ARG A 85 0.26 -4.42 4.99
CA ARG A 85 1.35 -3.53 5.39
C ARG A 85 1.17 -3.01 6.81
N CYS A 86 -0.04 -2.54 7.15
CA CYS A 86 -0.38 -2.06 8.49
C CYS A 86 -0.30 -3.18 9.53
N ARG A 87 -0.88 -4.35 9.21
CA ARG A 87 -0.84 -5.54 10.09
C ARG A 87 0.59 -6.02 10.36
N ASN A 88 1.38 -6.16 9.30
CA ASN A 88 2.78 -6.56 9.42
C ASN A 88 3.58 -5.54 10.23
N PHE A 89 3.33 -4.24 10.02
CA PHE A 89 3.95 -3.20 10.82
C PHE A 89 3.61 -3.35 12.32
N LYS A 90 2.32 -3.50 12.66
CA LYS A 90 1.90 -3.74 14.05
C LYS A 90 2.58 -4.98 14.66
N ASN A 91 2.56 -6.10 13.95
CA ASN A 91 3.22 -7.34 14.40
C ASN A 91 4.73 -7.15 14.61
N ALA A 92 5.39 -6.40 13.72
CA ALA A 92 6.80 -6.07 13.86
C ALA A 92 7.07 -5.14 15.05
N VAL A 93 6.22 -4.14 15.26
CA VAL A 93 6.28 -3.26 16.44
C VAL A 93 6.12 -4.07 17.73
N ASP A 94 5.19 -5.02 17.78
CA ASP A 94 4.98 -5.87 18.96
C ASP A 94 6.22 -6.73 19.28
N ILE A 95 6.87 -7.28 18.25
CA ILE A 95 8.15 -7.99 18.40
C ILE A 95 9.23 -7.05 18.91
N ILE A 96 9.33 -5.83 18.36
CA ILE A 96 10.32 -4.82 18.79
C ILE A 96 10.11 -4.41 20.25
N MET A 97 8.86 -4.22 20.67
CA MET A 97 8.53 -3.91 22.06
C MET A 97 8.92 -5.05 23.00
N LYS A 98 8.60 -6.30 22.62
CA LYS A 98 8.82 -7.49 23.47
C LYS A 98 10.27 -7.95 23.52
N VAL A 99 10.94 -8.02 22.38
CA VAL A 99 12.28 -8.63 22.23
C VAL A 99 13.39 -7.59 22.28
N TYR A 100 13.15 -6.41 21.72
CA TYR A 100 14.15 -5.35 21.58
C TYR A 100 13.91 -4.15 22.51
N SER A 101 13.01 -4.30 23.50
CA SER A 101 12.67 -3.26 24.48
C SER A 101 12.30 -1.91 23.83
N GLY A 102 11.59 -1.95 22.71
CA GLY A 102 11.16 -0.76 21.98
C GLY A 102 12.22 -0.10 21.11
N LYS A 103 13.42 -0.68 20.99
CA LYS A 103 14.49 -0.17 20.12
C LYS A 103 14.47 -0.88 18.76
N ILE A 104 14.32 -0.12 17.67
CA ILE A 104 14.44 -0.67 16.31
C ILE A 104 15.88 -1.17 16.10
N PRO A 105 16.08 -2.43 15.65
CA PRO A 105 17.41 -2.95 15.39
C PRO A 105 18.14 -2.13 14.30
N SER A 106 19.37 -1.71 14.59
CA SER A 106 20.25 -1.04 13.62
C SER A 106 21.09 -2.01 12.79
N ASP A 107 20.94 -3.31 13.04
CA ASP A 107 21.58 -4.40 12.30
C ASP A 107 20.63 -4.90 11.19
N TYR A 108 21.19 -5.17 10.02
CA TYR A 108 20.42 -5.57 8.83
C TYR A 108 19.79 -6.95 9.02
N ASP A 109 20.55 -7.92 9.52
CA ASP A 109 20.11 -9.31 9.64
C ASP A 109 19.04 -9.44 10.73
N ALA A 110 19.10 -8.62 11.78
CA ALA A 110 18.04 -8.52 12.78
C ALA A 110 16.79 -7.80 12.24
N PHE A 111 16.95 -6.65 11.57
CA PHE A 111 15.82 -5.83 11.15
C PHE A 111 15.01 -6.47 10.01
N ILE A 112 15.66 -7.17 9.09
CA ILE A 112 14.96 -7.85 7.97
C ILE A 112 14.07 -9.01 8.42
N GLN A 113 14.25 -9.55 9.63
CA GLN A 113 13.35 -10.58 10.18
C GLN A 113 12.00 -10.01 10.61
N MET A 114 11.86 -8.69 10.70
CA MET A 114 10.63 -8.06 11.12
C MET A 114 9.52 -8.25 10.06
N PRO A 115 8.30 -8.65 10.45
CA PRO A 115 7.18 -8.79 9.53
C PRO A 115 6.99 -7.56 8.62
N GLY A 116 6.94 -7.80 7.31
CA GLY A 116 6.78 -6.74 6.30
C GLY A 116 8.06 -5.94 5.98
N VAL A 117 9.18 -6.19 6.66
CA VAL A 117 10.48 -5.58 6.35
C VAL A 117 11.21 -6.43 5.32
N GLY A 118 11.07 -6.06 4.05
CA GLY A 118 11.88 -6.62 2.97
C GLY A 118 13.23 -5.91 2.82
N ALA A 119 14.10 -6.45 1.96
CA ALA A 119 15.43 -5.88 1.67
C ALA A 119 15.41 -4.38 1.34
N TYR A 120 14.40 -3.91 0.60
CA TYR A 120 14.23 -2.48 0.31
C TYR A 120 14.05 -1.65 1.59
N ILE A 121 13.08 -2.01 2.45
CA ILE A 121 12.81 -1.25 3.68
C ILE A 121 14.02 -1.29 4.60
N ALA A 122 14.62 -2.48 4.79
CA ALA A 122 15.79 -2.62 5.64
C ALA A 122 16.91 -1.69 5.17
N SER A 123 17.24 -1.72 3.88
CA SER A 123 18.25 -0.81 3.31
C SER A 123 17.88 0.66 3.45
N ALA A 124 16.64 1.03 3.12
CA ALA A 124 16.19 2.43 3.17
C ALA A 124 16.28 2.99 4.60
N VAL A 125 15.63 2.33 5.56
CA VAL A 125 15.60 2.78 6.96
C VAL A 125 17.00 2.84 7.56
N LEU A 126 17.82 1.78 7.38
CA LEU A 126 19.16 1.75 7.96
C LEU A 126 20.11 2.75 7.31
N SER A 127 19.96 3.01 6.01
CA SER A 127 20.78 4.03 5.33
C SER A 127 20.43 5.45 5.75
N ILE A 128 19.14 5.75 5.96
CA ILE A 128 18.67 7.09 6.31
C ILE A 128 18.87 7.36 7.81
N ALA A 129 18.44 6.44 8.67
CA ALA A 129 18.41 6.65 10.11
C ALA A 129 19.73 6.29 10.82
N HIS A 130 20.54 5.39 10.23
CA HIS A 130 21.74 4.85 10.86
C HIS A 130 23.00 4.96 9.98
N ASP A 131 22.94 5.70 8.88
CA ASP A 131 24.04 5.96 7.93
C ASP A 131 24.73 4.66 7.44
N LYS A 132 23.98 3.55 7.39
CA LYS A 132 24.53 2.25 6.97
C LYS A 132 24.59 2.18 5.43
N PRO A 133 25.68 1.67 4.82
CA PRO A 133 25.88 1.70 3.37
C PRO A 133 25.09 0.62 2.61
N HIS A 134 23.78 0.55 2.81
CA HIS A 134 22.87 -0.40 2.17
C HIS A 134 22.10 0.26 1.01
N PRO A 135 22.37 -0.12 -0.25
CA PRO A 135 21.57 0.34 -1.39
C PRO A 135 20.10 -0.05 -1.27
N ALA A 136 19.21 0.93 -1.33
CA ALA A 136 17.77 0.73 -1.29
C ALA A 136 17.21 0.65 -2.72
N LEU A 137 16.92 -0.57 -3.19
CA LEU A 137 16.53 -0.82 -4.58
C LEU A 137 15.01 -0.94 -4.73
N ASP A 138 14.32 0.17 -4.93
CA ASP A 138 12.92 0.19 -5.38
C ASP A 138 12.81 0.17 -6.92
N GLY A 139 11.58 0.21 -7.44
CA GLY A 139 11.34 0.27 -8.89
C GLY A 139 11.92 1.52 -9.56
N ASN A 140 12.04 2.63 -8.83
CA ASN A 140 12.62 3.88 -9.34
C ASN A 140 14.14 3.78 -9.47
N VAL A 141 14.83 3.40 -8.40
CA VAL A 141 16.29 3.22 -8.35
C VAL A 141 16.74 2.15 -9.34
N ILE A 142 16.02 1.01 -9.41
CA ILE A 142 16.33 -0.03 -10.39
C ILE A 142 16.22 0.49 -11.81
N ARG A 143 15.19 1.28 -12.15
CA ARG A 143 15.03 1.87 -13.48
C ARG A 143 16.13 2.88 -13.79
N VAL A 144 16.41 3.81 -12.88
CA VAL A 144 17.48 4.82 -13.03
C VAL A 144 18.81 4.13 -13.29
N MET A 145 19.17 3.15 -12.47
CA MET A 145 20.46 2.48 -12.61
C MET A 145 20.52 1.50 -13.77
N ALA A 146 19.41 0.89 -14.17
CA ALA A 146 19.35 0.10 -15.40
C ALA A 146 19.61 0.96 -16.63
N ARG A 147 19.05 2.19 -16.69
CA ARG A 147 19.36 3.18 -17.73
C ARG A 147 20.81 3.64 -17.65
N PHE A 148 21.25 4.05 -16.46
CA PHE A 148 22.62 4.51 -16.22
C PHE A 148 23.67 3.49 -16.69
N LEU A 149 23.44 2.20 -16.45
CA LEU A 149 24.36 1.09 -16.76
C LEU A 149 24.01 0.32 -18.05
N LYS A 150 23.06 0.78 -18.87
CA LYS A 150 22.60 0.12 -20.11
C LYS A 150 22.17 -1.35 -19.92
N ARG A 151 21.42 -1.65 -18.86
CA ARG A 151 20.92 -3.00 -18.54
C ARG A 151 19.49 -3.18 -19.03
N LYS A 152 19.30 -3.90 -20.15
CA LYS A 152 17.97 -4.19 -20.71
C LYS A 152 17.15 -5.16 -19.85
N ARG A 153 17.78 -6.23 -19.36
CA ARG A 153 17.09 -7.28 -18.57
C ARG A 153 17.38 -7.13 -17.08
N LEU A 154 16.35 -7.18 -16.24
CA LEU A 154 16.51 -7.13 -14.77
C LEU A 154 16.73 -8.53 -14.16
N SER A 155 17.74 -9.25 -14.65
CA SER A 155 18.15 -10.54 -14.08
C SER A 155 18.74 -10.39 -12.67
N PRO A 156 18.77 -11.46 -11.84
CA PRO A 156 19.45 -11.42 -10.54
C PRO A 156 20.88 -10.90 -10.62
N PHE A 157 21.63 -11.29 -11.67
CA PHE A 157 22.96 -10.77 -11.95
C PHE A 157 22.97 -9.24 -12.16
N ASN A 158 22.10 -8.71 -13.02
CA ASN A 158 22.05 -7.27 -13.29
C ASN A 158 21.58 -6.47 -12.07
N LYS A 159 20.68 -7.02 -11.24
CA LYS A 159 20.32 -6.40 -9.95
C LYS A 159 21.52 -6.34 -9.00
N LYS A 160 22.34 -7.39 -8.94
CA LYS A 160 23.59 -7.41 -8.16
C LYS A 160 24.62 -6.39 -8.69
N VAL A 161 24.71 -6.22 -10.01
CA VAL A 161 25.55 -5.19 -10.64
C VAL A 161 25.09 -3.78 -10.23
N ILE A 162 23.78 -3.49 -10.30
CA ILE A 162 23.19 -2.22 -9.85
C ILE A 162 23.51 -1.97 -8.38
N HIS A 163 23.23 -2.95 -7.52
CA HIS A 163 23.51 -2.90 -6.09
C HIS A 163 24.98 -2.54 -5.81
N ASN A 164 25.92 -3.27 -6.41
CA ASN A 164 27.35 -3.06 -6.21
C ASN A 164 27.84 -1.71 -6.74
N HIS A 165 27.19 -1.17 -7.78
CA HIS A 165 27.52 0.15 -8.29
C HIS A 165 27.13 1.24 -7.29
N ILE A 166 25.90 1.21 -6.77
CA ILE A 166 25.43 2.16 -5.75
C ILE A 166 26.29 2.04 -4.48
N ARG A 167 26.64 0.82 -4.05
CA ARG A 167 27.51 0.60 -2.89
C ARG A 167 28.90 1.23 -3.04
N LYS A 168 29.40 1.39 -4.27
CA LYS A 168 30.65 2.14 -4.53
C LYS A 168 30.44 3.65 -4.37
N TRP A 169 29.28 4.18 -4.75
CA TRP A 169 28.97 5.62 -4.60
C TRP A 169 28.85 6.00 -3.13
N MET A 170 28.29 5.12 -2.31
CA MET A 170 28.17 5.28 -0.85
C MET A 170 29.50 5.38 -0.10
N LYS A 171 30.64 5.08 -0.74
CA LYS A 171 31.97 5.32 -0.14
C LYS A 171 32.38 6.79 -0.15
N TYR A 172 31.66 7.63 -0.89
CA TYR A 172 32.03 9.03 -1.17
C TYR A 172 30.92 10.03 -0.78
N GLY A 173 29.95 9.61 0.02
CA GLY A 173 28.84 10.46 0.47
C GLY A 173 27.82 9.70 1.32
N SER A 174 26.86 10.40 1.92
CA SER A 174 25.87 9.78 2.82
C SER A 174 25.04 8.71 2.08
N PRO A 175 24.99 7.47 2.57
CA PRO A 175 24.14 6.42 2.04
C PRO A 175 22.66 6.80 1.96
N GLY A 176 22.13 7.48 2.98
CA GLY A 176 20.75 7.94 3.03
C GLY A 176 20.44 8.90 1.88
N ASP A 177 21.25 9.95 1.73
CA ASP A 177 21.08 10.96 0.68
C ASP A 177 21.24 10.36 -0.72
N ILE A 178 22.20 9.45 -0.93
CA ILE A 178 22.37 8.78 -2.22
C ILE A 178 21.13 7.96 -2.59
N ASN A 179 20.60 7.21 -1.63
CA ASN A 179 19.38 6.43 -1.83
C ASN A 179 18.21 7.34 -2.16
N GLN A 180 17.98 8.40 -1.37
CA GLN A 180 16.86 9.32 -1.58
C GLN A 180 17.01 10.14 -2.88
N ALA A 181 18.22 10.56 -3.25
CA ALA A 181 18.49 11.25 -4.50
C ALA A 181 18.17 10.38 -5.71
N LEU A 182 18.54 9.09 -5.69
CA LEU A 182 18.21 8.16 -6.76
C LEU A 182 16.69 7.91 -6.86
N MET A 183 15.98 7.87 -5.73
CA MET A 183 14.51 7.77 -5.71
C MET A 183 13.85 9.04 -6.29
N ASP A 184 14.35 10.23 -5.95
CA ASP A 184 13.85 11.51 -6.47
C ASP A 184 14.11 11.65 -7.97
N ILE A 185 15.32 11.32 -8.44
CA ILE A 185 15.61 11.26 -9.89
C ILE A 185 14.63 10.31 -10.57
N GLY A 186 14.43 9.10 -10.04
CA GLY A 186 13.54 8.15 -10.67
C GLY A 186 12.09 8.63 -10.72
N SER A 187 11.59 9.23 -9.65
CA SER A 187 10.20 9.68 -9.57
C SER A 187 9.91 10.97 -10.37
N GLN A 188 10.85 11.91 -10.43
CA GLN A 188 10.62 13.24 -11.01
C GLN A 188 11.23 13.44 -12.40
N ILE A 189 12.39 12.84 -12.68
CA ILE A 189 13.17 13.09 -13.90
C ILE A 189 13.14 11.88 -14.82
N CYS A 190 13.60 10.75 -14.32
CA CYS A 190 13.82 9.52 -15.07
C CYS A 190 12.57 8.62 -15.00
N LYS A 191 11.43 9.13 -15.47
CA LYS A 191 10.12 8.44 -15.39
C LYS A 191 10.05 7.25 -16.37
N PRO A 192 9.14 6.27 -16.15
CA PRO A 192 9.03 5.07 -16.98
C PRO A 192 8.88 5.35 -18.48
N ASN A 193 7.95 6.24 -18.85
CA ASN A 193 7.56 6.47 -20.24
C ASN A 193 8.12 7.78 -20.83
N GLN A 194 8.81 8.58 -20.02
CA GLN A 194 9.35 9.88 -20.44
C GLN A 194 10.53 10.26 -19.54
N ALA A 195 11.76 10.02 -20.00
CA ALA A 195 12.96 10.40 -19.29
C ALA A 195 13.36 11.84 -19.66
N HIS A 196 13.34 12.76 -18.70
CA HIS A 196 13.81 14.13 -18.89
C HIS A 196 15.34 14.21 -18.72
N CYS A 197 16.08 13.52 -19.61
CA CYS A 197 17.53 13.34 -19.48
C CYS A 197 18.32 14.65 -19.32
N TYR A 198 17.92 15.71 -20.02
CA TYR A 198 18.55 17.03 -19.94
C TYR A 198 18.49 17.68 -18.54
N ASN A 199 17.53 17.28 -17.70
CA ASN A 199 17.42 17.75 -16.31
C ASN A 199 18.14 16.82 -15.32
N CYS A 200 18.75 15.73 -15.78
CA CYS A 200 19.33 14.71 -14.92
C CYS A 200 20.78 15.04 -14.57
N PRO A 201 21.17 15.07 -13.28
CA PRO A 201 22.57 15.33 -12.90
C PRO A 201 23.55 14.23 -13.35
N LEU A 202 23.02 13.08 -13.80
CA LEU A 202 23.78 11.92 -14.25
C LEU A 202 23.84 11.81 -15.79
N GLU A 203 23.24 12.73 -16.54
CA GLU A 203 23.09 12.67 -18.00
C GLU A 203 24.39 12.34 -18.73
N ASN A 204 25.44 13.15 -18.50
CA ASN A 204 26.73 13.04 -19.17
C ASN A 204 27.47 11.72 -18.94
N SER A 205 27.03 10.90 -17.99
CA SER A 205 27.62 9.59 -17.69
C SER A 205 26.62 8.44 -17.79
N CYS A 206 25.37 8.73 -18.14
CA CYS A 206 24.33 7.73 -18.30
C CYS A 206 24.38 7.13 -19.70
N PHE A 207 24.67 5.84 -19.82
CA PHE A 207 24.75 5.19 -21.12
C PHE A 207 23.46 5.24 -21.93
N ALA A 208 22.30 5.19 -21.27
CA ALA A 208 21.01 5.28 -21.94
C ALA A 208 20.66 6.72 -22.38
N ALA A 209 21.16 7.75 -21.69
CA ALA A 209 20.95 9.14 -22.11
C ALA A 209 21.67 9.45 -23.44
N GLN A 210 22.78 8.77 -23.71
CA GLN A 210 23.52 8.85 -24.98
C GLN A 210 22.86 8.08 -26.13
N THR A 211 21.62 7.61 -25.94
CA THR A 211 20.84 6.89 -26.96
C THR A 211 19.59 7.68 -27.29
N CYS A 212 19.02 7.45 -28.48
CA CYS A 212 17.74 8.05 -28.85
C CYS A 212 16.52 7.42 -28.12
N SER A 213 16.72 6.43 -27.23
CA SER A 213 15.61 5.74 -26.54
C SER A 213 16.03 5.23 -25.14
N PRO A 214 16.22 6.12 -24.16
CA PRO A 214 16.51 5.71 -22.79
C PRO A 214 15.40 4.85 -22.16
N GLU A 215 14.15 5.02 -22.59
CA GLU A 215 12.98 4.27 -22.12
C GLU A 215 13.02 2.78 -22.50
N SER A 216 13.84 2.39 -23.47
CA SER A 216 14.06 0.99 -23.82
C SER A 216 14.85 0.20 -22.75
N TYR A 217 15.32 0.90 -21.69
CA TYR A 217 16.02 0.33 -20.54
C TYR A 217 15.27 0.64 -19.22
N PRO A 218 15.02 -0.37 -18.37
CA PRO A 218 14.97 -1.79 -18.74
C PRO A 218 13.86 -2.03 -19.76
N THR A 219 13.87 -3.19 -20.42
CA THR A 219 12.79 -3.57 -21.36
C THR A 219 11.43 -3.50 -20.65
N PRO A 220 10.48 -2.70 -21.15
CA PRO A 220 9.15 -2.60 -20.55
C PRO A 220 8.47 -3.97 -20.47
N GLN A 221 7.79 -4.24 -19.36
CA GLN A 221 6.97 -5.45 -19.23
C GLN A 221 5.57 -5.19 -19.78
N LEU A 222 5.06 -6.13 -20.58
CA LEU A 222 3.65 -6.11 -21.01
C LEU A 222 2.75 -6.41 -19.82
N HIS A 223 1.71 -5.60 -19.63
CA HIS A 223 0.70 -5.85 -18.61
C HIS A 223 -0.19 -7.03 -19.03
N LYS A 224 -0.31 -8.03 -18.14
CA LYS A 224 -1.26 -9.13 -18.31
C LYS A 224 -2.68 -8.64 -18.05
N SER A 225 -3.66 -9.19 -18.77
CA SER A 225 -5.07 -9.02 -18.42
C SER A 225 -5.33 -9.56 -17.01
N ILE A 226 -6.12 -8.82 -16.23
CA ILE A 226 -6.55 -9.26 -14.89
C ILE A 226 -7.97 -9.82 -14.96
N PRO A 227 -8.31 -10.86 -14.19
CA PRO A 227 -9.67 -11.40 -14.15
C PRO A 227 -10.68 -10.37 -13.64
N ASN A 228 -11.92 -10.47 -14.10
CA ASN A 228 -13.06 -9.69 -13.62
C ASN A 228 -14.08 -10.62 -12.95
N TYR A 229 -14.60 -10.21 -11.79
CA TYR A 229 -15.62 -10.97 -11.06
C TYR A 229 -16.89 -10.14 -10.85
N ASP A 230 -18.04 -10.74 -11.10
CA ASP A 230 -19.32 -10.18 -10.68
C ASP A 230 -19.63 -10.58 -9.23
N VAL A 231 -19.96 -9.59 -8.40
CA VAL A 231 -20.20 -9.74 -6.96
C VAL A 231 -21.55 -9.13 -6.61
N VAL A 232 -22.26 -9.74 -5.68
CA VAL A 232 -23.50 -9.22 -5.10
C VAL A 232 -23.34 -8.97 -3.61
N THR A 233 -23.94 -7.89 -3.11
CA THR A 233 -23.97 -7.58 -1.67
C THR A 233 -25.37 -7.13 -1.23
N GLY A 234 -25.68 -7.35 0.05
CA GLY A 234 -26.96 -7.01 0.64
C GLY A 234 -26.81 -6.05 1.80
N VAL A 235 -27.52 -4.92 1.75
CA VAL A 235 -27.71 -4.05 2.92
C VAL A 235 -28.93 -4.59 3.66
N ILE A 236 -28.68 -5.42 4.67
CA ILE A 236 -29.72 -6.11 5.43
C ILE A 236 -30.16 -5.22 6.58
N TRP A 237 -31.40 -4.72 6.51
CA TRP A 237 -31.99 -3.80 7.48
C TRP A 237 -32.72 -4.53 8.60
N GLN A 238 -32.55 -3.99 9.80
CA GLN A 238 -33.34 -4.27 10.99
C GLN A 238 -33.60 -2.94 11.69
N GLN A 239 -34.82 -2.42 11.55
CA GLN A 239 -35.17 -1.05 11.96
C GLN A 239 -34.22 -0.03 11.29
N GLU A 240 -33.64 0.92 12.06
CA GLU A 240 -32.70 1.93 11.58
C GLU A 240 -31.25 1.44 11.42
N LYS A 241 -30.99 0.16 11.68
CA LYS A 241 -29.65 -0.43 11.64
C LYS A 241 -29.54 -1.40 10.48
N PHE A 242 -28.31 -1.58 9.99
CA PHE A 242 -28.00 -2.61 9.02
C PHE A 242 -26.82 -3.48 9.46
N LEU A 243 -26.82 -4.72 8.96
CA LEU A 243 -25.80 -5.71 9.28
C LEU A 243 -24.51 -5.47 8.50
N ILE A 244 -23.39 -5.54 9.20
CA ILE A 244 -22.04 -5.67 8.63
C ILE A 244 -21.32 -6.86 9.25
N LEU A 245 -20.44 -7.46 8.47
CA LEU A 245 -19.54 -8.54 8.90
C LEU A 245 -18.10 -8.08 8.81
N GLN A 246 -17.26 -8.58 9.72
CA GLN A 246 -15.82 -8.40 9.62
C GLN A 246 -15.21 -9.54 8.82
N ARG A 247 -14.38 -9.19 7.83
CA ARG A 247 -13.64 -10.17 7.02
C ARG A 247 -12.69 -10.97 7.89
N LYS A 248 -12.67 -12.30 7.70
CA LYS A 248 -11.67 -13.19 8.33
C LYS A 248 -10.26 -12.70 7.99
N GLU A 249 -9.36 -12.68 8.96
CA GLU A 249 -8.01 -12.11 8.85
C GLU A 249 -7.20 -12.66 7.66
N LYS A 250 -7.29 -13.98 7.41
CA LYS A 250 -6.55 -14.67 6.33
C LYS A 250 -7.16 -14.49 4.93
N LYS A 251 -8.25 -13.74 4.79
CA LYS A 251 -8.89 -13.45 3.50
C LYS A 251 -8.41 -12.10 2.94
N HIS A 252 -8.67 -11.87 1.65
CA HIS A 252 -8.38 -10.59 1.01
C HIS A 252 -9.07 -9.44 1.77
N LEU A 253 -8.32 -8.41 2.17
CA LEU A 253 -8.80 -7.31 3.04
C LEU A 253 -9.34 -7.79 4.40
N GLY A 254 -8.71 -8.80 4.99
CA GLY A 254 -9.02 -9.28 6.35
C GLY A 254 -9.12 -8.14 7.37
N GLY A 255 -10.03 -8.30 8.34
CA GLY A 255 -10.36 -7.37 9.42
C GLY A 255 -11.06 -6.07 9.02
N LEU A 256 -11.25 -5.80 7.73
CA LEU A 256 -12.16 -4.75 7.30
C LEU A 256 -13.61 -5.21 7.43
N TRP A 257 -14.51 -4.27 7.65
CA TRP A 257 -15.95 -4.49 7.65
C TRP A 257 -16.51 -4.47 6.23
N GLU A 258 -17.55 -5.24 5.98
CA GLU A 258 -18.26 -5.24 4.71
C GLU A 258 -19.74 -5.62 4.85
N PHE A 259 -20.49 -5.38 3.78
CA PHE A 259 -21.84 -5.90 3.65
C PHE A 259 -21.79 -7.40 3.30
N PRO A 260 -22.69 -8.23 3.86
CA PRO A 260 -22.82 -9.63 3.47
C PRO A 260 -22.99 -9.82 1.97
N GLY A 261 -22.34 -10.83 1.40
CA GLY A 261 -22.42 -11.12 -0.02
C GLY A 261 -21.19 -11.81 -0.61
N GLY A 262 -21.24 -12.09 -1.91
CA GLY A 262 -20.18 -12.86 -2.55
C GLY A 262 -20.28 -12.93 -4.07
N LYS A 263 -19.49 -13.84 -4.66
CA LYS A 263 -19.35 -13.95 -6.11
C LYS A 263 -20.56 -14.64 -6.73
N ILE A 264 -21.00 -14.14 -7.88
CA ILE A 264 -22.05 -14.80 -8.68
C ILE A 264 -21.46 -16.06 -9.32
N LYS A 265 -22.12 -17.21 -9.19
CA LYS A 265 -21.73 -18.46 -9.89
C LYS A 265 -22.23 -18.46 -11.33
N ASN A 266 -21.62 -19.29 -12.19
CA ASN A 266 -22.05 -19.39 -13.59
C ASN A 266 -23.54 -19.78 -13.69
N GLY A 267 -24.30 -19.02 -14.48
CA GLY A 267 -25.73 -19.21 -14.68
C GLY A 267 -26.63 -18.69 -13.55
N GLU A 268 -26.07 -18.11 -12.49
CA GLU A 268 -26.83 -17.64 -11.33
C GLU A 268 -27.33 -16.20 -11.53
N SER A 269 -28.60 -15.93 -11.17
CA SER A 269 -29.12 -14.55 -11.13
C SER A 269 -28.55 -13.77 -9.95
N HIS A 270 -28.51 -12.44 -10.03
CA HIS A 270 -28.06 -11.59 -8.92
C HIS A 270 -28.81 -11.85 -7.61
N ARG A 271 -30.14 -12.03 -7.69
CA ARG A 271 -30.99 -12.26 -6.50
C ARG A 271 -30.77 -13.66 -5.92
N THR A 272 -30.61 -14.67 -6.78
CA THR A 272 -30.31 -16.04 -6.35
C THR A 272 -28.94 -16.11 -5.65
N ALA A 273 -27.92 -15.50 -6.25
CA ALA A 273 -26.58 -15.41 -5.67
C ALA A 273 -26.61 -14.72 -4.31
N LEU A 274 -27.31 -13.58 -4.21
CA LEU A 274 -27.37 -12.83 -2.96
C LEU A 274 -28.05 -13.62 -1.84
N ALA A 275 -29.19 -14.26 -2.13
CA ALA A 275 -29.90 -15.09 -1.15
C ALA A 275 -29.04 -16.26 -0.66
N ARG A 276 -28.27 -16.88 -1.57
CA ARG A 276 -27.33 -17.96 -1.25
C ARG A 276 -26.20 -17.47 -0.35
N GLU A 277 -25.49 -16.41 -0.74
CA GLU A 277 -24.35 -15.88 0.02
C GLU A 277 -24.78 -15.39 1.42
N ILE A 278 -25.89 -14.67 1.54
CA ILE A 278 -26.41 -14.24 2.85
C ILE A 278 -26.74 -15.46 3.73
N LYS A 279 -27.33 -16.51 3.16
CA LYS A 279 -27.63 -17.74 3.91
C LYS A 279 -26.34 -18.46 4.33
N GLU A 280 -25.34 -18.51 3.47
CA GLU A 280 -24.05 -19.16 3.73
C GLU A 280 -23.23 -18.40 4.80
N GLU A 281 -23.20 -17.07 4.75
CA GLU A 281 -22.39 -16.23 5.67
C GLU A 281 -23.08 -15.91 7.00
N CYS A 282 -24.41 -15.70 6.95
CA CYS A 282 -25.19 -15.18 8.07
C CYS A 282 -26.26 -16.17 8.58
N GLY A 283 -26.56 -17.26 7.86
CA GLY A 283 -27.69 -18.14 8.17
C GLY A 283 -29.07 -17.49 8.01
N LEU A 284 -29.13 -16.26 7.50
CA LEU A 284 -30.37 -15.49 7.36
C LEU A 284 -31.12 -15.84 6.08
N LYS A 285 -32.46 -15.81 6.17
CA LYS A 285 -33.32 -15.72 4.98
C LYS A 285 -33.83 -14.29 4.89
N VAL A 286 -33.56 -13.63 3.77
CA VAL A 286 -33.94 -12.24 3.55
C VAL A 286 -35.01 -12.09 2.48
N ASN A 287 -35.80 -11.02 2.56
CA ASN A 287 -36.54 -10.50 1.43
C ASN A 287 -35.65 -9.49 0.69
N ILE A 288 -35.29 -9.79 -0.56
CA ILE A 288 -34.44 -8.90 -1.38
C ILE A 288 -35.35 -7.87 -2.05
N GLN A 289 -35.12 -6.59 -1.79
CA GLN A 289 -35.98 -5.49 -2.24
C GLN A 289 -35.34 -4.75 -3.43
N ALA A 290 -35.35 -3.42 -3.40
CA ALA A 290 -34.86 -2.57 -4.47
C ALA A 290 -33.34 -2.72 -4.66
N LYS A 291 -32.92 -2.58 -5.91
CA LYS A 291 -31.49 -2.50 -6.27
C LYS A 291 -30.98 -1.10 -5.93
N ILE A 292 -29.91 -1.02 -5.15
CA ILE A 292 -29.21 0.23 -4.82
C ILE A 292 -28.44 0.73 -6.04
N GLY A 293 -27.69 -0.17 -6.66
CA GLY A 293 -26.86 0.15 -7.81
C GLY A 293 -25.74 -0.85 -8.05
N SER A 294 -24.88 -0.53 -9.02
CA SER A 294 -23.70 -1.32 -9.33
C SER A 294 -22.47 -0.41 -9.39
N ILE A 295 -21.37 -0.81 -8.75
CA ILE A 295 -20.09 -0.10 -8.80
C ILE A 295 -19.03 -0.99 -9.46
N LYS A 296 -18.05 -0.38 -10.13
CA LYS A 296 -16.83 -1.06 -10.60
C LYS A 296 -15.64 -0.67 -9.72
N HIS A 297 -14.82 -1.66 -9.38
CA HIS A 297 -13.60 -1.43 -8.60
C HIS A 297 -12.47 -2.33 -9.11
N VAL A 298 -11.27 -1.76 -9.21
CA VAL A 298 -10.07 -2.46 -9.72
C VAL A 298 -9.07 -2.60 -8.58
N TYR A 299 -8.65 -3.85 -8.34
CA TYR A 299 -7.50 -4.19 -7.52
C TYR A 299 -6.33 -4.57 -8.42
N SER A 300 -5.13 -4.67 -7.86
CA SER A 300 -3.90 -4.90 -8.64
C SER A 300 -3.86 -6.23 -9.40
N HIS A 301 -4.66 -7.22 -8.99
CA HIS A 301 -4.65 -8.59 -9.53
C HIS A 301 -6.03 -9.07 -10.01
N PHE A 302 -7.10 -8.29 -9.81
CA PHE A 302 -8.44 -8.57 -10.34
C PHE A 302 -9.30 -7.31 -10.30
N SER A 303 -10.41 -7.31 -11.03
CA SER A 303 -11.45 -6.30 -10.94
C SER A 303 -12.78 -6.92 -10.49
N ILE A 304 -13.64 -6.09 -9.93
CA ILE A 304 -15.00 -6.47 -9.54
C ILE A 304 -16.03 -5.49 -10.10
N LYS A 305 -17.19 -6.04 -10.43
CA LYS A 305 -18.45 -5.30 -10.53
C LYS A 305 -19.35 -5.75 -9.38
N MET A 306 -19.59 -4.86 -8.44
CA MET A 306 -20.39 -5.14 -7.24
C MET A 306 -21.78 -4.54 -7.38
N THR A 307 -22.81 -5.39 -7.38
CA THR A 307 -24.23 -4.99 -7.44
C THR A 307 -24.87 -5.18 -6.07
N SER A 308 -25.57 -4.16 -5.58
CA SER A 308 -26.05 -4.14 -4.20
C SER A 308 -27.56 -3.95 -4.12
N PHE A 309 -28.19 -4.58 -3.11
CA PHE A 309 -29.65 -4.54 -2.90
C PHE A 309 -29.99 -4.21 -1.45
N HIS A 310 -31.10 -3.52 -1.25
CA HIS A 310 -31.76 -3.47 0.05
C HIS A 310 -32.35 -4.85 0.38
N CYS A 311 -32.21 -5.27 1.63
CA CYS A 311 -32.73 -6.54 2.13
C CYS A 311 -33.38 -6.32 3.50
N VAL A 312 -34.43 -7.07 3.81
CA VAL A 312 -35.02 -7.13 5.15
C VAL A 312 -35.00 -8.57 5.63
N SER A 313 -34.59 -8.78 6.88
CA SER A 313 -34.58 -10.13 7.48
C SER A 313 -36.00 -10.68 7.61
N LYS A 314 -36.24 -11.95 7.26
CA LYS A 314 -37.55 -12.58 7.49
C LYS A 314 -37.74 -12.88 8.98
N ASN A 315 -38.96 -12.70 9.48
CA ASN A 315 -39.36 -13.06 10.84
C ASN A 315 -38.91 -14.50 11.17
N ASN A 316 -38.46 -14.75 12.41
CA ASN A 316 -37.96 -16.03 12.92
C ASN A 316 -36.61 -16.53 12.34
N THR A 317 -35.77 -15.67 11.78
CA THR A 317 -34.39 -16.05 11.45
C THR A 317 -33.38 -15.51 12.47
N THR A 318 -32.63 -16.41 13.09
CA THR A 318 -31.51 -16.07 13.97
C THR A 318 -30.24 -15.94 13.15
N LEU A 319 -29.47 -14.87 13.37
CA LEU A 319 -28.16 -14.70 12.78
C LEU A 319 -27.22 -15.83 13.26
N LYS A 320 -26.64 -16.57 12.32
CA LYS A 320 -25.68 -17.65 12.56
C LYS A 320 -24.44 -17.39 11.74
N THR A 321 -23.42 -16.80 12.36
CA THR A 321 -22.15 -16.52 11.70
C THR A 321 -20.97 -16.83 12.63
N THR A 322 -19.85 -17.20 12.02
CA THR A 322 -18.57 -17.39 12.71
C THR A 322 -17.69 -16.13 12.65
N GLN A 323 -18.17 -15.08 11.98
CA GLN A 323 -17.46 -13.82 11.84
C GLN A 323 -17.96 -12.82 12.88
N PRO A 324 -17.11 -11.92 13.36
CA PRO A 324 -17.57 -10.74 14.08
C PRO A 324 -18.57 -9.97 13.23
N TYR A 325 -19.65 -9.52 13.84
CA TYR A 325 -20.73 -8.80 13.17
C TYR A 325 -21.21 -7.63 14.03
N MET A 326 -21.79 -6.62 13.38
CA MET A 326 -22.44 -5.51 14.06
C MET A 326 -23.68 -5.05 13.32
N TRP A 327 -24.66 -4.57 14.08
CA TRP A 327 -25.79 -3.80 13.56
C TRP A 327 -25.50 -2.32 13.80
N ILE A 328 -25.25 -1.58 12.73
CA ILE A 328 -24.82 -0.18 12.82
C ILE A 328 -25.82 0.76 12.17
N LYS A 329 -25.85 1.99 12.65
CA LYS A 329 -26.50 3.11 11.97
C LYS A 329 -25.60 3.66 10.86
N PRO A 330 -26.15 4.30 9.82
CA PRO A 330 -25.37 4.96 8.76
C PRO A 330 -24.30 5.92 9.29
N THR A 331 -24.60 6.63 10.38
CA THR A 331 -23.68 7.59 11.01
C THR A 331 -22.40 6.97 11.57
N GLN A 332 -22.39 5.66 11.84
CA GLN A 332 -21.27 4.93 12.45
C GLN A 332 -20.29 4.36 11.41
N ILE A 333 -20.60 4.43 10.12
CA ILE A 333 -19.70 3.94 9.05
C ILE A 333 -18.35 4.64 9.09
N LYS A 334 -18.35 5.93 9.43
CA LYS A 334 -17.15 6.76 9.50
C LYS A 334 -16.17 6.31 10.59
N ASP A 335 -16.60 5.47 11.53
CA ASP A 335 -15.80 5.03 12.67
C ASP A 335 -15.14 3.65 12.42
N LEU A 336 -15.53 2.94 11.36
CA LEU A 336 -15.11 1.57 11.09
C LEU A 336 -14.33 1.47 9.77
N PRO A 337 -13.33 0.58 9.66
CA PRO A 337 -12.53 0.45 8.44
C PRO A 337 -13.24 -0.42 7.38
N PHE A 338 -13.51 0.15 6.21
CA PHE A 338 -14.16 -0.50 5.07
C PHE A 338 -13.28 -0.51 3.80
N PRO A 339 -13.49 -1.49 2.89
CA PRO A 339 -12.89 -1.45 1.56
C PRO A 339 -13.31 -0.21 0.77
N LYS A 340 -12.41 0.30 -0.10
CA LYS A 340 -12.72 1.42 -1.01
C LYS A 340 -13.89 1.12 -1.97
N ALA A 341 -14.19 -0.15 -2.24
CA ALA A 341 -15.38 -0.55 -2.99
C ALA A 341 -16.68 -0.19 -2.24
N ASN A 342 -16.74 -0.40 -0.93
CA ASN A 342 -17.88 -0.05 -0.07
C ASN A 342 -18.05 1.46 0.02
N HIS A 343 -16.95 2.24 0.10
CA HIS A 343 -17.01 3.71 0.06
C HIS A 343 -17.70 4.25 -1.21
N LYS A 344 -17.48 3.61 -2.37
CA LYS A 344 -18.22 3.96 -3.59
C LYS A 344 -19.72 3.69 -3.46
N LEU A 345 -20.09 2.62 -2.78
CA LEU A 345 -21.49 2.28 -2.51
C LEU A 345 -22.12 3.22 -1.48
N PHE A 346 -21.39 3.61 -0.43
CA PHE A 346 -21.83 4.60 0.55
C PHE A 346 -22.15 5.94 -0.11
N ALA A 347 -21.35 6.36 -1.09
CA ALA A 347 -21.64 7.56 -1.87
C ALA A 347 -22.98 7.46 -2.64
N THR A 348 -23.35 6.27 -3.12
CA THR A 348 -24.66 6.02 -3.74
C THR A 348 -25.79 6.06 -2.70
N LEU A 349 -25.61 5.38 -1.57
CA LEU A 349 -26.59 5.34 -0.47
C LEU A 349 -26.83 6.73 0.15
N ASN A 350 -25.78 7.55 0.31
CA ASN A 350 -25.90 8.92 0.78
C ASN A 350 -26.76 9.80 -0.15
N LYS A 351 -26.80 9.51 -1.45
CA LYS A 351 -27.60 10.26 -2.44
C LYS A 351 -29.04 9.77 -2.51
N GLN A 352 -29.24 8.45 -2.41
CA GLN A 352 -30.56 7.82 -2.57
C GLN A 352 -31.34 7.72 -1.25
N GLY A 353 -30.65 7.77 -0.11
CA GLY A 353 -31.21 7.53 1.21
C GLY A 353 -30.75 6.20 1.80
N TRP A 354 -30.62 6.18 3.13
CA TRP A 354 -30.29 5.00 3.93
C TRP A 354 -31.56 4.34 4.47
N HIS A 355 -32.50 4.02 3.59
CA HIS A 355 -33.75 3.36 3.97
C HIS A 355 -34.26 2.49 2.82
N VAL A 356 -35.12 1.56 3.20
CA VAL A 356 -35.85 0.65 2.31
C VAL A 356 -37.04 1.37 1.68
#